data_AF-A0A371WIL2-F1
#
_entry.id   AF-A0A371WIL2-F1
#
_cell.length_a   1.000
_cell.length_b   1.000
_cell.length_c   1.000
_cell.angle_alpha   90.00
_cell.angle_beta   90.00
_cell.angle_gamma   90.00
#
_symmetry.space_group_name_H-M   'P 1'
#
loop_
_entity.id
_entity.type
_entity.pdbx_description
1 polymer ?
#
loop_
_entity_poly.entity_id
_entity_poly.type
_entity_poly.pdbx_seq_one_letter_code
_entity_poly.pdbx_strand_id
1 'polypeptide(L)'
;MWWGVPVVPLACTGMGWFAVCALSRNMLLLFLLIPVYLLMRLIVRNDDQKFRLLYLKARFRVGVRNTSFWGAHAFNPIVFKKRKTQ
;
A
#
# COMPACT_ATOMS: atom_id res chain seq x y z
N MET A 1 3.24 -2.91 15.12
CA MET A 1 2.94 -1.46 15.13
C MET A 1 3.87 -0.82 16.12
N TRP A 2 4.34 0.41 15.89
CA TRP A 2 5.25 1.10 16.80
C TRP A 2 4.72 2.52 17.02
N TRP A 3 4.54 2.91 18.28
CA TRP A 3 3.91 4.18 18.69
C TRP A 3 2.59 4.49 17.96
N GLY A 4 1.74 3.48 17.77
CA GLY A 4 0.44 3.64 17.12
C GLY A 4 0.48 3.82 15.59
N VAL A 5 1.64 3.61 14.96
CA VAL A 5 1.80 3.66 13.50
C VAL A 5 2.31 2.31 12.97
N PRO A 6 1.81 1.83 11.82
CA PRO A 6 2.28 0.58 11.23
C PRO A 6 3.71 0.74 10.67
N VAL A 7 4.58 -0.22 11.02
CA VAL A 7 6.05 -0.13 10.88
C VAL A 7 6.49 -0.16 9.42
N VAL A 8 6.21 -1.25 8.68
CA VAL A 8 5.32 -1.16 7.52
C VAL A 8 5.42 0.12 6.66
N PRO A 9 4.29 0.84 6.55
CA PRO A 9 4.22 2.13 5.86
C PRO A 9 5.25 3.15 6.32
N LEU A 10 5.54 3.25 7.63
CA LEU A 10 6.49 4.24 8.17
C LEU A 10 7.89 4.07 7.59
N ALA A 11 8.39 2.84 7.53
CA ALA A 11 9.70 2.51 6.97
C ALA A 11 9.72 2.80 5.46
N CYS A 12 8.69 2.39 4.72
CA CYS A 12 8.58 2.68 3.29
C CYS A 12 8.56 4.18 2.99
N THR A 13 7.77 4.96 3.75
CA THR A 13 7.72 6.42 3.57
C THR A 13 9.02 7.08 3.99
N GLY A 14 9.64 6.64 5.09
CA GLY A 14 10.92 7.18 5.55
C GLY A 14 12.02 6.98 4.50
N MET A 15 12.21 5.75 4.02
CA MET A 15 13.20 5.44 2.98
C MET A 15 12.96 6.24 1.69
N GLY A 16 11.70 6.32 1.22
CA GLY A 16 11.35 7.12 0.05
C GLY A 16 11.65 8.61 0.24
N TRP A 17 11.38 9.15 1.43
CA TRP A 17 11.64 10.55 1.73
C TRP A 17 13.13 10.88 1.84
N PHE A 18 13.92 9.99 2.44
CA PHE A 18 15.38 10.11 2.44
C PHE A 18 15.95 10.12 1.02
N ALA A 19 15.44 9.27 0.13
CA ALA A 19 15.84 9.30 -1.28
C ALA A 19 15.50 10.66 -1.93
N VAL A 20 14.29 11.18 -1.75
CA VAL A 20 13.89 12.49 -2.27
C VAL A 20 14.78 13.62 -1.72
N CYS A 21 15.12 13.60 -0.43
CA CYS A 21 16.02 14.59 0.17
C CYS A 21 17.43 14.51 -0.44
N ALA A 22 17.93 13.29 -0.67
CA ALA A 22 19.24 13.07 -1.28
C ALA A 22 19.28 13.57 -2.74
N LEU A 23 18.27 13.26 -3.54
CA LEU A 23 18.17 13.72 -4.93
C LEU A 23 18.02 15.25 -5.04
N SER A 24 17.23 15.86 -4.15
CA SER A 24 16.98 17.30 -4.16
C SER A 24 18.09 18.12 -3.48
N ARG A 25 19.04 17.47 -2.78
CA ARG A 25 20.04 18.12 -1.91
C ARG A 25 19.40 19.07 -0.88
N ASN A 26 18.14 18.83 -0.52
CA ASN A 26 17.40 19.67 0.42
C ASN A 26 16.92 18.83 1.61
N MET A 27 17.66 18.91 2.72
CA MET A 27 17.33 18.22 3.96
C MET A 27 16.09 18.80 4.66
N LEU A 28 15.67 20.03 4.35
CA LEU A 28 14.48 20.64 4.95
C LEU A 28 13.21 19.87 4.59
N LEU A 29 13.23 19.10 3.50
CA LEU A 29 12.11 18.25 3.16
C LEU A 29 11.80 17.24 4.27
N LEU A 30 12.77 16.80 5.08
CA LEU A 30 12.52 15.86 6.19
C LEU A 30 11.45 16.36 7.18
N PHE A 31 11.27 17.68 7.33
CA PHE A 31 10.22 18.23 8.20
C PHE A 31 8.80 17.84 7.75
N LEU A 32 8.60 17.55 6.47
CA LEU A 32 7.33 17.04 5.95
C LEU A 32 7.00 15.62 6.45
N LEU A 33 7.94 14.88 7.03
CA LEU A 33 7.63 13.60 7.68
C LEU A 33 6.77 13.79 8.94
N ILE A 34 6.83 14.95 9.60
CA ILE A 34 6.02 15.24 10.80
C ILE A 34 4.51 15.23 10.46
N PRO A 35 4.01 16.04 9.50
CA PRO A 35 2.59 15.97 9.14
C PRO A 35 2.20 14.60 8.55
N VAL A 36 3.10 13.92 7.81
CA VAL A 36 2.85 12.57 7.30
C VAL A 36 2.62 11.57 8.45
N TYR A 37 3.45 11.62 9.51
CA TYR A 37 3.30 10.78 10.68
C TYR A 37 1.96 11.02 11.40
N LEU A 38 1.57 12.28 11.58
CA LEU A 38 0.28 12.64 12.19
C LEU A 38 -0.91 12.12 11.36
N LEU A 39 -0.83 12.24 10.03
CA LEU A 39 -1.84 11.69 9.11
C LEU A 39 -1.94 10.17 9.22
N MET A 40 -0.81 9.45 9.28
CA MET A 40 -0.83 8.00 9.46
C MET A 40 -1.54 7.59 10.75
N ARG A 41 -1.26 8.31 11.86
CA ARG A 41 -1.90 8.07 13.15
C ARG A 41 -3.41 8.33 13.09
N LEU A 42 -3.83 9.37 12.37
CA LEU A 42 -5.24 9.69 12.18
C LEU A 42 -5.98 8.64 11.33
N ILE A 43 -5.33 8.12 10.28
CA ILE A 43 -5.88 7.04 9.44
C ILE A 43 -6.13 5.78 10.27
N VAL A 44 -5.11 5.37 11.04
CA VAL A 44 -5.09 4.14 11.84
C VAL A 44 -5.99 4.22 13.07
N ARG A 45 -6.28 5.43 13.57
CA ARG A 45 -7.11 5.66 14.77
C ARG A 45 -8.40 4.83 14.81
N ASN A 46 -9.06 4.65 13.67
CA ASN A 46 -10.34 3.92 13.60
C ASN A 46 -10.19 2.46 13.14
N ASP A 47 -9.07 2.11 12.50
CA ASP A 47 -8.82 0.76 11.98
C ASP A 47 -7.32 0.57 11.67
N ASP A 48 -6.70 -0.30 12.45
CA ASP A 48 -5.29 -0.70 12.37
C ASP A 48 -4.93 -1.37 11.03
N GLN A 49 -5.91 -1.96 10.34
CA GLN A 49 -5.74 -2.71 9.10
C GLN A 49 -5.98 -1.89 7.83
N LYS A 50 -6.35 -0.61 7.95
CA LYS A 50 -6.58 0.27 6.78
C LYS A 50 -5.41 0.31 5.80
N PHE A 51 -4.18 0.38 6.29
CA PHE A 51 -3.00 0.40 5.41
C PHE A 51 -2.82 -0.92 4.65
N ARG A 52 -3.18 -2.05 5.27
CA ARG A 52 -3.17 -3.36 4.60
C ARG A 52 -4.21 -3.40 3.48
N LEU A 53 -5.41 -2.87 3.73
CA LEU A 53 -6.48 -2.78 2.73
C LEU A 53 -6.10 -1.83 1.58
N LEU A 54 -5.49 -0.68 1.88
CA LEU A 54 -4.98 0.24 0.86
C LEU A 54 -3.92 -0.41 -0.03
N TYR A 55 -2.96 -1.12 0.59
CA TYR A 55 -1.96 -1.89 -0.14
C TYR A 55 -2.61 -2.93 -1.05
N LEU A 56 -3.57 -3.70 -0.52
CA LEU A 56 -4.26 -4.74 -1.28
C LEU A 56 -5.06 -4.14 -2.46
N LYS A 57 -5.74 -3.02 -2.23
CA LYS A 57 -6.45 -2.28 -3.28
C LYS A 57 -5.50 -1.81 -4.39
N ALA A 58 -4.36 -1.25 -4.02
CA ALA A 58 -3.33 -0.83 -4.97
C ALA A 58 -2.78 -2.03 -5.76
N ARG A 59 -2.47 -3.13 -5.07
CA ARG A 59 -1.98 -4.37 -5.68
C ARG A 59 -2.96 -4.93 -6.69
N PHE A 60 -4.25 -4.98 -6.37
CA PHE A 60 -5.26 -5.50 -7.31
C PHE A 60 -5.48 -4.57 -8.50
N ARG A 61 -5.48 -3.26 -8.29
CA ARG A 61 -5.63 -2.29 -9.38
C ARG A 61 -4.50 -2.40 -10.42
N VAL A 62 -3.27 -2.66 -9.99
CA VAL A 62 -2.11 -2.75 -10.89
C VAL A 62 -1.92 -4.18 -11.43
N GLY A 63 -2.18 -5.20 -10.62
CA GLY A 63 -1.83 -6.59 -10.94
C GLY A 63 -2.90 -7.42 -11.63
N VAL A 64 -4.19 -7.06 -11.52
CA VAL A 64 -5.29 -7.92 -12.00
C VAL A 64 -5.93 -7.32 -13.24
N ARG A 65 -5.82 -8.06 -14.36
CA ARG A 65 -6.43 -7.70 -15.66
C ARG A 65 -7.71 -8.47 -15.97
N ASN A 66 -8.24 -9.22 -15.01
CA ASN A 66 -9.47 -10.03 -15.15
C ASN A 66 -10.76 -9.19 -15.12
N THR A 67 -10.69 -7.92 -15.55
CA THR A 67 -11.83 -6.99 -15.55
C THR A 67 -12.53 -6.93 -16.90
N SER A 68 -11.94 -7.51 -17.96
CA SER A 68 -12.42 -7.36 -19.34
C SER A 68 -13.87 -7.82 -19.54
N PHE A 69 -14.28 -8.92 -18.90
CA PHE A 69 -15.58 -9.53 -19.16
C PHE A 69 -16.74 -8.92 -18.35
N TRP A 70 -16.52 -8.58 -17.07
CA TRP A 70 -17.58 -8.08 -16.17
C TRP A 70 -17.37 -6.63 -15.72
N GLY A 71 -16.29 -5.96 -16.14
CA GLY A 71 -15.90 -4.65 -15.59
C GLY A 71 -15.47 -4.68 -14.12
N ALA A 72 -15.39 -5.87 -13.51
CA ALA A 72 -15.10 -6.07 -12.10
C ALA A 72 -14.02 -7.12 -11.90
N HIS A 73 -13.23 -6.98 -10.82
CA HIS A 73 -12.28 -8.01 -10.42
C HIS A 73 -13.03 -9.20 -9.81
N ALA A 74 -13.09 -10.32 -10.54
CA ALA A 74 -13.66 -11.56 -10.04
C ALA A 74 -12.57 -12.54 -9.59
N PHE A 75 -12.74 -13.10 -8.40
CA PHE A 75 -11.88 -14.13 -7.81
C PHE A 75 -12.75 -15.31 -7.38
N ASN A 76 -12.29 -16.53 -7.65
CA ASN A 76 -12.96 -17.75 -7.19
C ASN A 76 -12.07 -18.44 -6.14
N PRO A 77 -12.58 -18.80 -4.94
CA PRO A 77 -11.82 -19.58 -3.96
C PRO A 77 -11.48 -21.00 -4.45
N ILE A 78 -12.15 -21.48 -5.50
CA ILE A 78 -11.92 -22.81 -6.06
C ILE A 78 -10.72 -22.78 -7.00
N VAL A 79 -9.72 -23.60 -6.69
CA VAL A 79 -8.57 -23.83 -7.59
C VAL A 79 -9.04 -24.66 -8.78
N PHE A 80 -9.28 -24.02 -9.92
CA PHE A 80 -9.61 -24.73 -11.15
C PHE A 80 -8.40 -25.52 -11.65
N LYS A 81 -8.53 -26.86 -11.72
CA LYS A 81 -7.57 -27.69 -12.43
C LYS A 81 -7.73 -27.51 -13.94
N LYS A 82 -6.63 -27.28 -14.66
CA LYS A 82 -6.62 -27.35 -16.13
C LYS A 82 -7.07 -28.74 -16.54
N ARG A 83 -8.15 -28.82 -17.33
CA ARG A 83 -8.59 -30.06 -17.95
C ARG A 83 -7.51 -30.47 -18.97
N LYS A 84 -6.98 -31.69 -18.90
CA LYS A 84 -6.15 -32.23 -19.98
C LYS A 84 -7.08 -32.39 -21.18
N THR A 85 -6.88 -31.59 -22.22
CA THR A 85 -7.51 -31.82 -23.53
C THR A 85 -7.00 -33.18 -24.02
N GLN A 86 -7.92 -34.09 -24.36
CA GLN A 86 -7.59 -35.35 -25.03
C GLN A 86 -7.14 -35.08 -26.46
#